data_AF-A0A0I9SBM2-F1
#
_entry.id   AF-A0A0I9SBM2-F1
#
_cell.length_a   1.000
_cell.length_b   1.000
_cell.length_c   1.000
_cell.angle_alpha   90.00
_cell.angle_beta   90.00
_cell.angle_gamma   90.00
#
_symmetry.space_group_name_H-M   'P 1'
#
loop_
_entity.id
_entity.type
_entity.pdbx_description
1 polymer ?
#
loop_
_entity_poly.entity_id
_entity_poly.type
_entity_poly.pdbx_seq_one_letter_code
_entity_poly.pdbx_strand_id
1 'polypeptide(L)'
;LVEIHSGEGGEESALFAADLLRMYTRCAERVGWSVRELTSEPTDLGGYRTVVIAVAGVPSRPAYGYLKHEGGVHRVQRVPVTESSGRIHTSAVGVLVMPDVDETEVDIDPAEVRVDVYRSSGPGGQGVNATDSAVRLT
;
A
#
# COMPACT_ATOMS: atom_id res chain seq x y z
N LEU A 1 8.19 -2.33 -1.59
CA LEU A 1 6.78 -2.67 -1.91
C LEU A 1 6.27 -1.80 -3.04
N VAL A 2 5.51 -2.37 -3.97
CA VAL A 2 4.77 -1.63 -5.00
C VAL A 2 3.30 -2.05 -4.90
N GLU A 3 2.43 -1.07 -4.71
CA GLU A 3 0.98 -1.25 -4.63
C GLU A 3 0.34 -0.58 -5.84
N ILE A 4 -0.55 -1.29 -6.51
CA ILE A 4 -1.24 -0.81 -7.72
C ILE A 4 -2.73 -0.88 -7.45
N HIS A 5 -3.41 0.27 -7.52
CA HIS A 5 -4.85 0.40 -7.27
C HIS A 5 -5.57 0.93 -8.51
N SER A 6 -6.60 0.20 -8.94
CA SER A 6 -7.51 0.70 -9.97
C SER A 6 -8.15 2.02 -9.52
N GLY A 7 -8.08 3.04 -10.36
CA GLY A 7 -8.71 4.34 -10.11
C GLY A 7 -9.94 4.55 -10.98
N GLU A 8 -10.10 5.77 -11.50
CA GLU A 8 -11.20 6.15 -12.38
C GLU A 8 -11.15 5.37 -13.71
N GLY A 9 -12.29 4.83 -14.16
CA GLY A 9 -12.39 4.02 -15.37
C GLY A 9 -13.11 2.68 -15.20
N GLY A 10 -13.45 2.30 -13.97
CA GLY A 10 -14.18 1.07 -13.67
C GLY A 10 -13.39 -0.18 -14.08
N GLU A 11 -14.00 -1.07 -14.84
CA GLU A 11 -13.32 -2.30 -15.30
C GLU A 11 -12.09 -2.02 -16.17
N GLU A 12 -12.08 -0.91 -16.92
CA GLU A 12 -10.90 -0.55 -17.74
C GLU A 12 -9.70 -0.15 -16.87
N SER A 13 -9.91 0.52 -15.73
CA SER A 13 -8.80 0.84 -14.83
C SER A 13 -8.25 -0.41 -14.15
N ALA A 14 -9.10 -1.42 -13.87
CA ALA A 14 -8.65 -2.72 -13.36
C ALA A 14 -7.80 -3.49 -14.39
N LEU A 15 -8.20 -3.48 -15.67
CA LEU A 15 -7.40 -4.06 -16.75
C LEU A 15 -6.07 -3.30 -16.95
N PHE A 16 -6.11 -1.98 -16.83
CA PHE A 16 -4.89 -1.17 -16.90
C PHE A 16 -3.94 -1.43 -15.71
N ALA A 17 -4.48 -1.68 -14.51
CA ALA A 17 -3.67 -2.11 -13.36
C ALA A 17 -2.93 -3.42 -13.64
N ALA A 18 -3.59 -4.39 -14.29
CA ALA A 18 -2.95 -5.64 -14.73
C ALA A 18 -1.86 -5.40 -15.79
N ASP A 19 -2.07 -4.47 -16.72
CA ASP A 19 -1.05 -4.06 -17.69
C ASP A 19 0.19 -3.47 -17.01
N LEU A 20 0.01 -2.63 -15.98
CA LEU A 20 1.10 -2.05 -15.19
C LEU A 20 1.84 -3.12 -14.37
N LEU A 21 1.12 -4.05 -13.73
CA LEU A 21 1.73 -5.19 -13.03
C LEU A 21 2.62 -6.00 -13.99
N ARG A 22 2.11 -6.30 -15.19
CA ARG A 22 2.87 -7.01 -16.23
C ARG A 22 4.10 -6.21 -16.68
N MET A 23 3.97 -4.90 -16.81
CA MET A 23 5.09 -4.00 -17.15
C MET A 23 6.18 -4.04 -16.08
N TYR A 24 5.84 -3.87 -14.80
CA TYR A 24 6.81 -3.89 -13.71
C TYR A 24 7.48 -5.25 -13.57
N THR A 25 6.72 -6.34 -13.70
CA THR A 25 7.26 -7.71 -13.65
C THR A 25 8.30 -7.93 -14.74
N ARG A 26 7.98 -7.57 -16.00
CA ARG A 26 8.94 -7.68 -17.12
C ARG A 26 10.13 -6.74 -16.97
N CYS A 27 9.92 -5.55 -16.41
CA CYS A 27 11.01 -4.61 -16.11
C CYS A 27 11.98 -5.25 -15.12
N ALA A 28 11.47 -5.78 -14.01
CA ALA A 28 12.24 -6.46 -12.97
C ALA A 28 13.04 -7.65 -13.53
N GLU A 29 12.41 -8.52 -14.33
CA GLU A 29 13.07 -9.65 -14.99
C GLU A 29 14.27 -9.21 -15.85
N ARG A 30 14.12 -8.14 -16.65
CA ARG A 30 15.19 -7.63 -17.53
C ARG A 30 16.40 -7.09 -16.77
N VAL A 31 16.17 -6.58 -15.55
CA VAL A 31 17.23 -6.00 -14.72
C VAL A 31 17.73 -6.95 -13.64
N GLY A 32 17.25 -8.21 -13.63
CA GLY A 32 17.66 -9.25 -12.69
C GLY A 32 17.06 -9.11 -11.29
N TRP A 33 15.96 -8.36 -11.14
CA TRP A 33 15.23 -8.26 -9.88
C TRP A 33 14.22 -9.39 -9.75
N SER A 34 13.93 -9.81 -8.51
CA SER A 34 12.88 -10.79 -8.23
C SER A 34 11.59 -10.09 -7.80
N VAL A 35 10.46 -10.55 -8.34
CA VAL A 35 9.12 -10.07 -7.97
C VAL A 35 8.37 -11.18 -7.25
N ARG A 36 7.68 -10.83 -6.17
CA ARG A 36 6.80 -11.72 -5.42
C ARG A 36 5.47 -11.01 -5.20
N GLU A 37 4.38 -11.65 -5.58
CA GLU A 37 3.04 -11.18 -5.23
C GLU A 37 2.78 -11.42 -3.74
N LEU A 38 2.24 -10.42 -3.05
CA LEU A 38 1.89 -10.50 -1.63
C LEU A 38 0.38 -10.63 -1.44
N THR A 39 -0.38 -9.73 -2.06
CA THR A 39 -1.85 -9.76 -2.03
C THR A 39 -2.40 -9.24 -3.36
N SER A 40 -3.54 -9.76 -3.77
CA SER A 40 -4.24 -9.33 -4.98
C SER A 40 -5.75 -9.46 -4.84
N GLU A 41 -6.46 -8.54 -5.48
CA GLU A 41 -7.91 -8.50 -5.61
C GLU A 41 -8.26 -8.53 -7.10
N PRO A 42 -8.29 -9.71 -7.74
CA PRO A 42 -8.60 -9.84 -9.15
C PRO A 42 -10.07 -9.50 -9.46
N THR A 43 -10.34 -9.05 -10.68
CA THR A 43 -11.71 -8.85 -11.20
C THR A 43 -12.09 -9.94 -12.20
N ASP A 44 -13.39 -10.10 -12.47
CA ASP A 44 -13.92 -11.15 -13.36
C ASP A 44 -13.40 -11.04 -14.81
N LEU A 45 -13.01 -9.82 -15.24
CA LEU A 45 -12.45 -9.56 -16.56
C LEU A 45 -10.93 -9.75 -16.64
N GLY A 46 -10.28 -10.24 -15.57
CA GLY A 46 -8.84 -10.48 -15.52
C GLY A 46 -8.01 -9.24 -15.19
N GLY A 47 -8.64 -8.20 -14.65
CA GLY A 47 -7.98 -7.03 -14.09
C GLY A 47 -7.68 -7.19 -12.59
N TYR A 48 -7.16 -6.14 -11.96
CA TYR A 48 -6.98 -6.07 -10.51
C TYR A 48 -7.58 -4.78 -9.95
N ARG A 49 -8.37 -4.89 -8.89
CA ARG A 49 -8.78 -3.72 -8.09
C ARG A 49 -7.60 -3.22 -7.26
N THR A 50 -6.90 -4.14 -6.62
CA THR A 50 -5.69 -3.90 -5.86
C THR A 50 -4.71 -5.04 -6.12
N VAL A 51 -3.42 -4.74 -6.26
CA VAL A 51 -2.36 -5.75 -6.24
C VAL A 51 -1.11 -5.17 -5.57
N VAL A 52 -0.51 -5.96 -4.68
CA VAL A 52 0.69 -5.60 -3.95
C VAL A 52 1.78 -6.61 -4.26
N ILE A 53 2.93 -6.09 -4.70
CA ILE A 53 4.12 -6.88 -5.00
C ILE A 53 5.32 -6.42 -4.18
N ALA A 54 6.11 -7.39 -3.73
CA ALA A 54 7.47 -7.16 -3.25
C ALA A 54 8.44 -7.28 -4.43
N VAL A 55 9.28 -6.25 -4.61
CA VAL A 55 10.34 -6.25 -5.62
C VAL A 55 11.68 -6.17 -4.90
N ALA A 56 12.46 -7.25 -4.99
CA ALA A 56 13.80 -7.29 -4.42
C ALA A 56 14.84 -7.04 -5.52
N GLY A 57 15.64 -5.99 -5.32
CA GLY A 57 16.74 -5.63 -6.20
C GLY A 57 18.02 -6.39 -5.88
N VAL A 58 19.07 -6.14 -6.67
CA VAL A 58 20.42 -6.65 -6.40
C VAL A 58 21.29 -5.54 -5.77
N PRO A 59 22.38 -5.87 -5.04
CA PRO A 59 23.19 -4.86 -4.36
C PRO A 59 23.72 -3.73 -5.26
N SER A 60 24.05 -4.04 -6.51
CA SER A 60 24.52 -3.06 -7.51
C SER A 60 23.39 -2.22 -8.13
N ARG A 61 22.13 -2.63 -7.95
CA ARG A 61 20.95 -2.01 -8.57
C ARG A 61 19.75 -2.16 -7.63
N PRO A 62 19.63 -1.29 -6.60
CA PRO A 62 18.56 -1.38 -5.60
C PRO A 62 17.21 -1.01 -6.21
N ALA A 63 16.19 -1.88 -6.05
CA ALA A 63 14.88 -1.71 -6.70
C ALA A 63 14.19 -0.37 -6.34
N TYR A 64 14.13 -0.04 -5.04
CA TYR A 64 13.47 1.18 -4.56
C TYR A 64 14.08 2.46 -5.15
N GLY A 65 15.41 2.51 -5.34
CA GLY A 65 16.10 3.67 -5.87
C GLY A 65 15.62 4.10 -7.27
N TYR A 66 15.11 3.14 -8.05
CA TYR A 66 14.55 3.36 -9.39
C TYR A 66 13.02 3.50 -9.32
N LEU A 67 12.35 2.55 -8.65
CA LEU A 67 10.89 2.49 -8.63
C LEU A 67 10.24 3.65 -7.86
N LYS A 68 10.95 4.34 -6.96
CA LYS A 68 10.41 5.50 -6.24
C LYS A 68 9.87 6.61 -7.16
N HIS A 69 10.37 6.69 -8.40
CA HIS A 69 9.94 7.67 -9.39
C HIS A 69 8.68 7.25 -10.16
N GLU A 70 8.28 5.99 -10.04
CA GLU A 70 7.07 5.43 -10.66
C GLU A 70 5.83 5.61 -9.77
N GLY A 71 6.02 6.12 -8.55
CA GLY A 71 4.93 6.44 -7.64
C GLY A 71 4.10 7.62 -8.15
N GLY A 72 2.78 7.48 -8.12
CA GLY A 72 1.84 8.52 -8.57
C GLY A 72 0.67 7.95 -9.36
N VAL A 73 -0.04 8.84 -10.05
CA VAL A 73 -1.19 8.48 -10.90
C VAL A 73 -0.72 8.24 -12.33
N HIS A 74 -1.03 7.06 -12.85
CA HIS A 74 -0.79 6.67 -14.23
C HIS A 74 -2.09 6.79 -15.03
N ARG A 75 -2.04 7.41 -16.21
CA ARG A 75 -3.21 7.68 -17.06
C ARG A 75 -3.09 6.96 -18.40
N VAL A 76 -4.18 6.35 -18.85
CA VAL A 76 -4.27 5.73 -20.18
C VAL A 76 -5.47 6.29 -20.96
N GLN A 77 -5.32 6.42 -22.27
CA GLN A 77 -6.39 6.78 -23.20
C GLN A 77 -6.43 5.77 -24.35
N ARG A 78 -7.47 4.94 -24.40
CA ARG A 78 -7.68 3.95 -25.46
C ARG A 78 -9.16 3.58 -25.57
N VAL A 79 -9.51 2.78 -26.56
CA VAL A 79 -10.83 2.14 -26.63
C VAL A 79 -10.82 0.95 -25.65
N PRO A 80 -11.64 0.96 -24.58
CA PRO A 80 -11.70 -0.14 -23.64
C PRO A 80 -12.16 -1.44 -24.28
N VAL A 81 -11.73 -2.56 -23.72
CA VAL A 81 -12.22 -3.89 -24.16
C VAL A 81 -13.73 -4.03 -23.90
N THR A 82 -14.25 -3.30 -22.92
CA THR A 82 -15.67 -3.28 -22.54
C THR A 82 -16.53 -2.33 -23.38
N GLU A 83 -15.96 -1.55 -24.30
CA GLU A 83 -16.68 -0.56 -25.13
C GLU A 83 -16.98 -1.12 -26.52
N SER A 84 -18.27 -1.11 -26.90
CA SER A 84 -18.75 -1.66 -28.17
C SER A 84 -18.78 -0.64 -29.32
N SER A 85 -18.85 0.66 -29.00
CA SER A 85 -18.96 1.75 -29.99
C SER A 85 -17.63 2.27 -30.50
N GLY A 86 -16.49 1.75 -30.02
CA GLY A 86 -15.16 2.22 -30.43
C GLY A 86 -14.78 3.60 -29.87
N ARG A 87 -15.44 4.06 -28.80
CA ARG A 87 -15.13 5.36 -28.18
C ARG A 87 -13.87 5.26 -27.33
N ILE A 88 -13.06 6.32 -27.36
CA ILE A 88 -11.86 6.43 -26.53
C ILE A 88 -12.28 6.88 -25.13
N HIS A 89 -11.90 6.10 -24.12
CA HIS A 89 -12.07 6.46 -22.72
C HIS A 89 -10.73 6.85 -22.11
N THR A 90 -10.79 7.64 -21.05
CA THR A 90 -9.64 7.96 -20.20
C THR A 90 -9.80 7.18 -18.90
N SER A 91 -8.73 6.51 -18.46
CA SER A 91 -8.72 5.79 -17.19
C SER A 91 -7.42 6.06 -16.42
N ALA A 92 -7.46 5.88 -15.10
CA ALA A 92 -6.36 6.17 -14.20
C ALA A 92 -6.13 5.02 -13.21
N VAL A 93 -4.87 4.82 -12.82
CA VAL A 93 -4.42 3.84 -11.82
C VAL A 93 -3.45 4.55 -10.86
N GLY A 94 -3.60 4.31 -9.56
CA GLY A 94 -2.67 4.78 -8.55
C GLY A 94 -1.58 3.75 -8.31
N VAL A 95 -0.31 4.19 -8.30
CA VAL A 95 0.84 3.36 -7.94
C VAL A 95 1.52 3.95 -6.73
N LEU A 96 1.64 3.17 -5.65
CA LEU A 96 2.39 3.54 -4.45
C LEU A 96 3.67 2.71 -4.40
N VAL A 97 4.79 3.36 -4.10
CA VAL A 97 6.09 2.70 -3.98
C VAL A 97 6.71 3.06 -2.64
N MET A 98 6.93 2.04 -1.82
CA MET A 98 7.46 2.19 -0.47
C MET A 98 8.71 1.32 -0.30
N PRO A 99 9.72 1.76 0.46
CA PRO A 99 10.82 0.88 0.83
C PRO A 99 10.29 -0.21 1.78
N ASP A 100 10.86 -1.41 1.67
CA ASP A 100 10.68 -2.44 2.69
C ASP A 100 11.74 -2.18 3.74
N VAL A 101 11.32 -1.74 4.94
CA VAL A 101 12.21 -1.36 6.04
C VAL A 101 11.80 -2.22 7.22
N ASP A 102 12.76 -2.90 7.84
CA ASP A 102 12.49 -3.64 9.06
C ASP A 102 11.94 -2.68 10.12
N GLU A 103 10.88 -3.10 10.81
CA GLU A 103 10.41 -2.40 12.00
C GLU A 103 11.58 -2.33 12.98
N THR A 104 12.04 -1.11 13.27
CA THR A 104 13.04 -0.93 14.32
C THR A 104 12.32 -1.20 15.63
N GLU A 105 12.76 -2.20 16.40
CA GLU A 105 12.32 -2.36 17.79
C GLU A 105 12.64 -1.04 18.52
N VAL A 106 11.60 -0.26 18.77
CA VAL A 106 11.73 0.94 19.60
C VAL A 106 11.80 0.44 21.04
N ASP A 107 13.02 0.27 21.54
CA ASP A 107 13.24 0.04 22.96
C ASP A 107 12.89 1.32 23.71
N ILE A 108 11.76 1.31 24.41
CA ILE A 108 11.32 2.43 25.22
C ILE A 108 11.97 2.27 26.60
N ASP A 109 12.96 3.10 26.90
CA ASP A 109 13.56 3.13 28.24
C ASP A 109 12.49 3.57 29.26
N PRO A 110 12.14 2.73 30.26
CA PRO A 110 11.19 3.10 31.31
C PRO A 110 11.61 4.35 32.10
N ALA A 111 12.90 4.73 32.08
CA ALA A 111 13.39 5.96 32.71
C ALA A 111 13.02 7.23 31.92
N GLU A 112 12.75 7.12 30.63
CA GLU A 112 12.33 8.23 29.76
C GLU A 112 10.81 8.38 29.69
N VAL A 113 10.06 7.38 30.16
CA VAL A 113 8.60 7.41 30.22
C VAL A 113 8.12 7.89 31.58
N ARG A 114 7.36 8.99 31.60
CA ARG A 114 6.65 9.38 32.82
C ARG A 114 5.30 8.67 32.88
N VAL A 115 5.13 7.83 33.88
CA VAL A 115 3.88 7.14 34.18
C VAL A 115 3.09 7.95 35.22
N ASP A 116 2.04 8.63 34.78
CA ASP A 116 1.10 9.32 35.66
C ASP A 116 -0.15 8.44 35.85
N VAL A 117 -0.52 8.12 37.10
CA VAL A 117 -1.74 7.36 37.43
C VAL A 117 -2.81 8.29 37.98
N TYR A 118 -4.02 8.17 37.44
CA TYR A 118 -5.19 8.97 37.76
C TYR A 118 -6.39 8.10 38.14
N ARG A 119 -7.38 8.74 38.76
CA ARG A 119 -8.72 8.16 38.87
C ARG A 119 -9.42 8.29 37.52
N SER A 120 -9.96 7.18 37.06
CA SER A 120 -10.76 7.15 35.83
C SER A 120 -11.96 8.08 35.96
N SER A 121 -12.35 8.77 34.89
CA SER A 121 -13.56 9.60 34.87
C SER A 121 -14.67 8.90 34.08
N GLY A 122 -15.76 8.49 34.73
CA GLY A 122 -16.90 7.83 34.09
C GLY A 122 -17.90 7.23 35.09
N PRO A 123 -19.09 6.78 34.66
CA PRO A 123 -20.07 6.14 35.54
C PRO A 123 -19.56 4.75 36.00
N GLY A 124 -19.16 4.63 37.26
CA GLY A 124 -18.75 3.34 37.85
C GLY A 124 -18.80 3.31 39.37
N GLY A 125 -19.72 4.08 39.96
CA GLY A 125 -20.07 4.02 41.39
C GLY A 125 -18.89 4.35 42.32
N GLN A 126 -18.85 3.70 43.49
CA GLN A 126 -17.78 3.93 44.49
C GLN A 126 -16.40 3.47 44.00
N GLY A 127 -16.33 2.51 43.06
CA GLY A 127 -15.08 1.98 42.54
C GLY A 127 -14.27 2.98 41.71
N VAL A 128 -14.95 3.85 40.95
CA VAL A 128 -14.34 4.90 40.12
C VAL A 128 -13.65 5.98 40.96
N ASN A 129 -14.19 6.28 42.14
CA ASN A 129 -13.65 7.33 43.01
C ASN A 129 -12.56 6.82 43.97
N ALA A 130 -12.44 5.51 44.16
CA ALA A 130 -11.53 4.88 45.12
C ALA A 130 -10.33 4.17 44.48
N THR A 131 -10.42 3.81 43.19
CA THR A 131 -9.38 3.02 42.51
C THR A 131 -8.68 3.84 41.42
N ASP A 132 -7.38 4.04 41.58
CA ASP A 132 -6.54 4.72 40.59
C ASP A 132 -6.28 3.74 39.43
N SER A 133 -7.09 3.84 38.37
CA SER A 133 -7.15 2.87 37.27
C SER A 133 -6.84 3.46 35.89
N ALA A 134 -6.70 4.78 35.77
CA ALA A 134 -6.32 5.44 34.53
C ALA A 134 -4.80 5.69 34.51
N VAL A 135 -4.13 5.29 33.44
CA VAL A 135 -2.69 5.48 33.27
C VAL A 135 -2.45 6.38 32.06
N ARG A 136 -1.66 7.43 32.24
CA ARG A 136 -1.15 8.28 31.16
C ARG A 136 0.36 8.11 31.09
N LEU A 137 0.85 7.74 29.91
CA LEU A 137 2.27 7.72 29.59
C LEU A 137 2.59 9.02 28.84
N THR A 138 3.67 9.69 29.22
CA THR A 138 4.20 10.90 28.55
C THR A 138 5.68 10.72 28.30
#